data_AF-A0A8H5M332-F1
#
_entry.id   AF-A0A8H5M332-F1
#
_cell.length_a   1.000
_cell.length_b   1.000
_cell.length_c   1.000
_cell.angle_alpha   90.00
_cell.angle_beta   90.00
_cell.angle_gamma   90.00
#
_symmetry.space_group_name_H-M   'P 1'
#
loop_
_entity.id
_entity.type
_entity.pdbx_description
1 polymer ?
#
loop_
_entity_poly.entity_id
_entity_poly.type
_entity_poly.pdbx_seq_one_letter_code
_entity_poly.pdbx_strand_id
1 'polypeptide(L)'
;MLVISKPLSTVMISPLLSYPLALLKLMEQETNVAPLGMARRVGTATSTFDVPAHNLLLALLEHAPSPENIIAKEVLVELGGCGNETVVLLAEMVIVGTCDMTEDDWAGLVHEEMQKPGNNFEGLTKLASHYLSHLLIACMREFPPRSSFTDILPLEVRNPGGPKTPQDTIHPTPDRKRIEEIEDLIKQAAFLRDGDYCLITSASFIPPDMVVARCAHIIPFSLSAKTQTHAAIEGFAGLVLSAQFVSENINHPRNALNLQNDAHDLMAKYMAWGIEAKYEGNEWKYYYRIVRPDRRIFFATLKDGDAIVFGSGPGGTHIPPPDPRMCNLRLAVSRVAYASGASEIFDKFVDDEDEDMMQVPVYFGGPFVSDDVLMRKLEVAMF
;
A
#
# COMPACT_ATOMS: atom_id res chain seq x y z
N MET A 1 -16.23 14.95 -32.63
CA MET A 1 -14.98 15.20 -31.90
C MET A 1 -14.29 13.85 -31.78
N LEU A 2 -13.32 13.56 -32.64
CA LEU A 2 -12.62 12.25 -32.68
C LEU A 2 -11.50 12.28 -31.64
N VAL A 3 -11.64 11.49 -30.58
CA VAL A 3 -10.54 11.17 -29.67
C VAL A 3 -9.78 10.01 -30.29
N ILE A 4 -8.59 10.29 -30.83
CA ILE A 4 -7.70 9.29 -31.40
C ILE A 4 -7.07 8.53 -30.22
N SER A 5 -7.59 7.33 -29.93
CA SER A 5 -6.93 6.41 -28.98
C SER A 5 -5.69 5.82 -29.66
N LYS A 6 -4.49 6.22 -29.18
CA LYS A 6 -3.25 5.56 -29.58
C LYS A 6 -3.27 4.10 -29.11
N PRO A 7 -2.77 3.15 -29.90
CA PRO A 7 -2.64 1.76 -29.49
C PRO A 7 -1.72 1.67 -28.25
N LEU A 8 -2.04 0.76 -27.33
CA LEU A 8 -1.18 0.38 -26.19
C LEU A 8 0.15 -0.13 -26.74
N SER A 9 1.09 0.81 -26.88
CA SER A 9 2.49 0.60 -27.20
C SER A 9 3.11 -0.34 -26.17
N THR A 10 3.99 -1.24 -26.61
CA THR A 10 5.05 -1.82 -25.77
C THR A 10 5.52 -0.72 -24.84
N VAL A 11 5.27 -0.88 -23.53
CA VAL A 11 5.60 0.16 -22.55
C VAL A 11 7.11 0.32 -22.64
N MET A 12 7.55 1.35 -23.37
CA MET A 12 8.97 1.69 -23.39
C MET A 12 9.28 2.04 -21.96
N ILE A 13 10.08 1.18 -21.32
CA ILE A 13 10.63 1.46 -20.00
C ILE A 13 11.28 2.82 -20.12
N SER A 14 10.84 3.78 -19.31
CA SER A 14 11.44 5.11 -19.32
C SER A 14 12.94 4.93 -19.08
N PRO A 15 13.82 5.55 -19.89
CA PRO A 15 15.26 5.46 -19.70
C PRO A 15 15.66 5.73 -18.25
N LEU A 16 14.97 6.67 -17.59
CA LEU A 16 15.19 7.01 -16.17
C LEU A 16 15.02 5.82 -15.20
N LEU A 17 14.05 4.93 -15.43
CA LEU A 17 13.77 3.80 -14.53
C LEU A 17 14.86 2.73 -14.59
N SER A 18 15.42 2.53 -15.78
CA SER A 18 16.31 1.41 -16.07
C SER A 18 17.63 1.46 -15.28
N TYR A 19 18.19 2.64 -15.05
CA TYR A 19 19.42 2.86 -14.30
C TYR A 19 19.34 2.46 -12.80
N PRO A 20 18.47 3.06 -11.97
CA PRO A 20 18.36 2.66 -10.57
C PRO A 20 17.91 1.21 -10.41
N LEU A 21 17.13 0.69 -11.37
CA LEU A 21 16.74 -0.72 -11.39
C LEU A 21 17.95 -1.65 -11.63
N ALA A 22 18.83 -1.32 -12.57
CA ALA A 22 20.06 -2.07 -12.83
C ALA A 22 20.99 -2.09 -11.61
N LEU A 23 21.18 -0.92 -10.97
CA LEU A 23 21.96 -0.81 -9.73
C LEU A 23 21.41 -1.69 -8.61
N LEU A 24 20.11 -1.61 -8.33
CA LEU A 24 19.50 -2.37 -7.24
C LEU A 24 19.52 -3.88 -7.50
N LYS A 25 19.40 -4.32 -8.76
CA LYS A 25 19.56 -5.73 -9.16
C LYS A 25 21.00 -6.23 -8.96
N LEU A 26 21.98 -5.40 -9.29
CA LEU A 26 23.39 -5.73 -9.03
C LEU A 26 23.62 -5.91 -7.51
N MET A 27 23.07 -5.02 -6.68
CA MET A 27 23.18 -5.11 -5.23
C MET A 27 22.49 -6.34 -4.64
N GLU A 28 21.34 -6.74 -5.20
CA GLU A 28 20.62 -7.96 -4.79
C GLU A 28 21.44 -9.24 -5.08
N GLN A 29 22.24 -9.26 -6.15
CA GLN A 29 23.07 -10.41 -6.53
C GLN A 29 24.33 -10.56 -5.66
N GLU A 30 24.91 -9.45 -5.20
CA GLU A 30 26.13 -9.42 -4.40
C GLU A 30 25.83 -9.58 -2.89
N THR A 31 25.19 -10.68 -2.51
CA THR A 31 24.84 -10.95 -1.10
C THR A 31 26.06 -11.33 -0.26
N ASN A 32 26.65 -10.36 0.44
CA ASN A 32 27.42 -10.63 1.67
C ASN A 32 27.19 -9.63 2.81
N VAL A 33 26.91 -8.36 2.53
CA VAL A 33 26.27 -7.41 3.47
C VAL A 33 25.61 -6.34 2.60
N ALA A 34 24.32 -6.08 2.77
CA ALA A 34 23.66 -5.03 2.01
C ALA A 34 24.30 -3.67 2.35
N PRO A 35 24.81 -2.90 1.38
CA PRO A 35 25.39 -1.58 1.65
C PRO A 35 24.31 -0.57 2.05
N LEU A 36 23.05 -0.79 1.66
CA LEU A 36 21.92 -0.03 2.18
C LEU A 36 21.48 -0.61 3.53
N GLY A 37 21.14 0.27 4.47
CA GLY A 37 20.66 -0.12 5.78
C GLY A 37 19.30 -0.82 5.77
N MET A 38 18.75 -1.02 6.96
CA MET A 38 17.39 -1.54 7.10
C MET A 38 16.41 -0.38 6.97
N ALA A 39 15.46 -0.50 6.05
CA ALA A 39 14.26 0.32 6.06
C ALA A 39 13.45 -0.04 7.30
N ARG A 40 13.05 0.98 8.05
CA ARG A 40 12.30 0.83 9.30
C ARG A 40 11.03 1.64 9.25
N ARG A 41 10.10 1.33 10.14
CA ARG A 41 8.98 2.24 10.38
C ARG A 41 9.49 3.57 10.97
N VAL A 42 9.11 4.67 10.33
CA VAL A 42 9.45 6.03 10.77
C VAL A 42 8.83 6.30 12.14
N GLY A 43 9.63 6.88 13.04
CA GLY A 43 9.23 7.16 14.42
C GLY A 43 9.37 5.96 15.37
N THR A 44 10.06 4.89 14.98
CA THR A 44 10.36 3.77 15.90
C THR A 44 11.83 3.37 15.83
N ALA A 45 12.54 3.41 16.97
CA ALA A 45 13.96 3.07 17.04
C ALA A 45 14.23 1.56 16.93
N THR A 46 13.30 0.73 17.43
CA THR A 46 13.35 -0.74 17.37
C THR A 46 12.08 -1.26 16.73
N SER A 47 12.09 -1.34 15.39
CA SER A 47 10.98 -1.87 14.62
C SER A 47 11.21 -3.34 14.34
N THR A 48 10.16 -4.16 14.41
CA THR A 48 10.19 -5.50 13.80
C THR A 48 9.93 -5.44 12.28
N PHE A 49 9.63 -4.25 11.75
CA PHE A 49 9.48 -3.93 10.34
C PHE A 49 10.80 -3.68 9.61
N ASP A 50 11.89 -4.27 10.09
CA ASP A 50 13.20 -4.12 9.47
C ASP A 50 13.21 -4.91 8.14
N VAL A 51 13.13 -4.17 7.02
CA VAL A 51 13.22 -4.72 5.66
C VAL A 51 14.50 -4.19 5.02
N PRO A 52 15.29 -4.99 4.28
CA PRO A 52 16.45 -4.46 3.57
C PRO A 52 16.03 -3.34 2.62
N ALA A 53 16.61 -2.15 2.75
CA ALA A 53 16.16 -0.98 2.01
C ALA A 53 16.28 -1.17 0.48
N HIS A 54 17.30 -1.88 0.01
CA HIS A 54 17.47 -2.18 -1.41
C HIS A 54 16.35 -3.06 -1.96
N ASN A 55 15.92 -4.10 -1.25
CA ASN A 55 14.79 -4.95 -1.66
C ASN A 55 13.49 -4.14 -1.76
N LEU A 56 13.25 -3.25 -0.80
CA LEU A 56 12.08 -2.40 -0.83
C LEU A 56 12.11 -1.40 -2.01
N LEU A 57 13.24 -0.72 -2.22
CA LEU A 57 13.40 0.22 -3.34
C LEU A 57 13.29 -0.50 -4.69
N LEU A 58 13.89 -1.70 -4.81
CA LEU A 58 13.78 -2.55 -5.99
C LEU A 58 12.31 -2.89 -6.28
N ALA A 59 11.61 -3.41 -5.28
CA ALA A 59 10.19 -3.77 -5.40
C ALA A 59 9.32 -2.55 -5.77
N LEU A 60 9.59 -1.37 -5.18
CA LEU A 60 8.89 -0.13 -5.50
C LEU A 60 9.07 0.24 -6.99
N LEU A 61 10.29 0.16 -7.52
CA LEU A 61 10.57 0.47 -8.93
C LEU A 61 9.95 -0.55 -9.88
N GLU A 62 9.98 -1.84 -9.57
CA GLU A 62 9.45 -2.90 -10.44
C GLU A 62 7.92 -2.92 -10.50
N HIS A 63 7.25 -2.45 -9.46
CA HIS A 63 5.79 -2.53 -9.34
C HIS A 63 5.08 -1.17 -9.35
N ALA A 64 5.79 -0.06 -9.50
CA ALA A 64 5.17 1.26 -9.65
C ALA A 64 4.17 1.25 -10.83
N PRO A 65 2.93 1.71 -10.65
CA PRO A 65 1.94 1.71 -11.72
C PRO A 65 2.14 2.84 -12.74
N SER A 66 3.02 3.81 -12.47
CA SER A 66 3.23 4.98 -13.33
C SER A 66 4.41 4.81 -14.30
N PRO A 67 4.26 5.19 -15.58
CA PRO A 67 5.38 5.29 -16.51
C PRO A 67 6.27 6.52 -16.27
N GLU A 68 5.82 7.50 -15.47
CA GLU A 68 6.57 8.74 -15.21
C GLU A 68 7.74 8.51 -14.23
N ASN A 69 7.73 7.39 -13.51
CA ASN A 69 8.83 6.92 -12.65
C ASN A 69 9.36 7.97 -11.66
N ILE A 70 8.44 8.65 -10.95
CA ILE A 70 8.80 9.63 -9.90
C ILE A 70 9.71 8.98 -8.84
N ILE A 71 9.43 7.74 -8.44
CA ILE A 71 10.29 6.98 -7.52
C ILE A 71 11.72 6.85 -8.05
N ALA A 72 11.90 6.54 -9.35
CA ALA A 72 13.24 6.42 -9.93
C ALA A 72 14.01 7.75 -9.80
N LYS A 73 13.33 8.87 -10.02
CA LYS A 73 13.90 10.20 -9.81
C LYS A 73 14.26 10.43 -8.33
N GLU A 74 13.38 10.09 -7.40
CA GLU A 74 13.64 10.22 -5.96
C GLU A 74 14.85 9.38 -5.54
N VAL A 75 14.95 8.14 -6.03
CA VAL A 75 16.12 7.26 -5.79
C VAL A 75 17.40 7.91 -6.31
N LEU A 76 17.40 8.45 -7.53
CA LEU A 76 18.57 9.12 -8.11
C LEU A 76 18.95 10.40 -7.34
N VAL A 77 17.97 11.16 -6.86
CA VAL A 77 18.21 12.36 -6.04
C VAL A 77 18.87 11.98 -4.70
N GLU A 78 18.33 10.99 -4.00
CA GLU A 78 18.90 10.51 -2.73
C GLU A 78 20.26 9.84 -2.92
N LEU A 79 20.47 9.17 -4.06
CA LEU A 79 21.76 8.61 -4.45
C LEU A 79 22.82 9.72 -4.63
N GLY A 80 22.46 10.84 -5.26
CA GLY A 80 23.32 12.03 -5.32
C GLY A 80 23.60 12.67 -3.96
N GLY A 81 22.81 12.35 -2.93
CA GLY A 81 23.04 12.76 -1.54
C GLY A 81 24.09 11.94 -0.79
N CYS A 82 24.67 10.88 -1.39
CA CYS A 82 25.51 9.91 -0.68
C CYS A 82 26.94 10.39 -0.36
N GLY A 83 27.32 11.61 -0.76
CA GLY A 83 28.62 12.21 -0.44
C GLY A 83 29.78 11.82 -1.36
N ASN A 84 29.51 11.15 -2.48
CA ASN A 84 30.49 10.82 -3.52
C ASN A 84 30.25 11.67 -4.78
N GLU A 85 31.21 12.53 -5.14
CA GLU A 85 31.10 13.46 -6.28
C GLU A 85 30.85 12.74 -7.61
N THR A 86 31.47 11.58 -7.84
CA THR A 86 31.25 10.76 -9.05
C THR A 86 29.81 10.29 -9.12
N VAL A 87 29.27 9.77 -8.01
CA VAL A 87 27.88 9.30 -7.94
C VAL A 87 26.89 10.45 -8.15
N VAL A 88 27.17 11.64 -7.61
CA VAL A 88 26.34 12.84 -7.82
C VAL A 88 26.25 13.19 -9.31
N LEU A 89 27.41 13.28 -9.98
CA LEU A 89 27.48 13.60 -11.40
C LEU A 89 26.75 12.55 -12.25
N LEU A 90 26.96 11.27 -11.96
CA LEU A 90 26.33 10.16 -12.68
C LEU A 90 24.81 10.15 -12.50
N ALA A 91 24.30 10.43 -11.31
CA ALA A 91 22.87 10.55 -11.06
C ALA A 91 22.27 11.77 -11.78
N GLU A 92 22.94 12.91 -11.76
CA GLU A 92 22.50 14.12 -12.47
C GLU A 92 22.46 13.91 -13.99
N MET A 93 23.47 13.24 -14.57
CA MET A 93 23.49 12.90 -15.99
C MET A 93 22.28 12.04 -16.40
N VAL A 94 21.89 11.07 -15.58
CA VAL A 94 20.70 10.25 -15.83
C VAL A 94 19.42 11.08 -15.71
N ILE A 95 19.31 11.94 -14.69
CA ILE A 95 18.14 12.83 -14.49
C ILE A 95 17.95 13.80 -15.66
N VAL A 96 19.04 14.38 -16.17
CA VAL A 96 19.01 15.37 -17.27
C VAL A 96 18.98 14.70 -18.64
N GLY A 97 19.19 13.39 -18.72
CA GLY A 97 19.17 12.62 -19.97
C GLY A 97 20.42 12.84 -20.83
N THR A 98 21.56 13.10 -20.20
CA THR A 98 22.87 13.28 -20.85
C THR A 98 23.82 12.10 -20.63
N CYS A 99 23.38 11.06 -19.91
CA CYS A 99 24.15 9.84 -19.72
C CYS A 99 24.22 9.03 -21.03
N ASP A 100 25.44 8.75 -21.48
CA ASP A 100 25.76 7.94 -22.66
C ASP A 100 26.22 6.53 -22.32
N MET A 101 26.35 6.21 -21.02
CA MET A 101 26.67 4.88 -20.52
C MET A 101 25.50 3.92 -20.73
N THR A 102 25.81 2.63 -20.87
CA THR A 102 24.76 1.60 -20.73
C THR A 102 24.29 1.53 -19.28
N GLU A 103 23.09 1.02 -19.05
CA GLU A 103 22.53 0.88 -17.70
C GLU A 103 23.41 -0.01 -16.81
N ASP A 104 23.97 -1.09 -17.39
CA ASP A 104 24.84 -2.04 -16.70
C ASP A 104 26.20 -1.42 -16.36
N ASP A 105 26.81 -0.67 -17.29
CA ASP A 105 28.08 0.02 -17.05
C ASP A 105 27.91 1.11 -15.98
N TRP A 106 26.81 1.86 -16.04
CA TRP A 106 26.48 2.88 -15.04
C TRP A 106 26.27 2.25 -13.66
N ALA A 107 25.50 1.16 -13.59
CA ALA A 107 25.23 0.44 -12.35
C ALA A 107 26.51 -0.11 -11.73
N GLY A 108 27.39 -0.72 -12.53
CA GLY A 108 28.69 -1.23 -12.08
C GLY A 108 29.58 -0.13 -11.51
N LEU A 109 29.69 1.01 -12.21
CA LEU A 109 30.50 2.15 -11.77
C LEU A 109 29.94 2.78 -10.48
N VAL A 110 28.64 3.03 -10.43
CA VAL A 110 27.99 3.57 -9.21
C VAL A 110 28.18 2.60 -8.05
N HIS A 111 28.00 1.30 -8.27
CA HIS A 111 28.19 0.30 -7.23
C HIS A 111 29.62 0.29 -6.70
N GLU A 112 30.64 0.30 -7.57
CA GLU A 112 32.04 0.38 -7.17
C GLU A 112 32.33 1.64 -6.35
N GLU A 113 31.82 2.80 -6.79
CA GLU A 113 31.97 4.08 -6.09
C GLU A 113 31.28 4.07 -4.72
N MET A 114 30.13 3.41 -4.61
CA MET A 114 29.39 3.23 -3.35
C MET A 114 30.13 2.33 -2.35
N GLN A 115 30.99 1.41 -2.80
CA GLN A 115 31.77 0.55 -1.89
C GLN A 115 32.96 1.28 -1.23
N LYS A 116 33.30 2.49 -1.68
CA LYS A 116 34.39 3.28 -1.08
C LYS A 116 34.02 3.78 0.34
N PRO A 117 35.00 3.89 1.25
CA PRO A 117 34.73 4.37 2.60
C PRO A 117 34.30 5.85 2.60
N GLY A 118 33.37 6.22 3.49
CA GLY A 118 32.91 7.59 3.68
C GLY A 118 31.57 7.92 3.01
N ASN A 119 31.00 7.00 2.24
CA ASN A 119 29.66 7.15 1.67
C ASN A 119 28.57 7.11 2.75
N ASN A 120 27.54 7.95 2.59
CA ASN A 120 26.40 8.03 3.51
C ASN A 120 25.09 7.62 2.82
N PHE A 121 24.59 6.41 3.13
CA PHE A 121 23.35 5.86 2.55
C PHE A 121 22.08 6.17 3.37
N GLU A 122 22.16 7.11 4.32
CA GLU A 122 21.04 7.46 5.19
C GLU A 122 19.83 7.99 4.40
N GLY A 123 20.06 8.77 3.33
CA GLY A 123 19.00 9.29 2.46
C GLY A 123 18.17 8.19 1.80
N LEU A 124 18.83 7.24 1.12
CA LEU A 124 18.18 6.07 0.50
C LEU A 124 17.44 5.21 1.53
N THR A 125 18.02 5.02 2.71
CA THR A 125 17.40 4.24 3.80
C THR A 125 16.16 4.95 4.35
N LYS A 126 16.20 6.29 4.48
CA LYS A 126 15.06 7.12 4.88
C LYS A 126 13.95 7.10 3.82
N LEU A 127 14.30 7.14 2.54
CA LEU A 127 13.34 7.03 1.44
C LEU A 127 12.60 5.69 1.49
N ALA A 128 13.34 4.59 1.61
CA ALA A 128 12.75 3.27 1.77
C ALA A 128 11.83 3.20 3.01
N SER A 129 12.29 3.72 4.15
CA SER A 129 11.52 3.81 5.40
C SER A 129 10.23 4.64 5.25
N HIS A 130 10.29 5.72 4.47
CA HIS A 130 9.15 6.57 4.15
C HIS A 130 8.06 5.78 3.42
N TYR A 131 8.41 5.08 2.33
CA TYR A 131 7.44 4.26 1.58
C TYR A 131 6.94 3.05 2.37
N LEU A 132 7.79 2.39 3.14
CA LEU A 132 7.34 1.31 4.04
C LEU A 132 6.24 1.80 4.99
N SER A 133 6.47 2.96 5.63
CA SER A 133 5.59 3.51 6.64
C SER A 133 4.30 4.09 6.06
N HIS A 134 4.45 4.93 5.03
CA HIS A 134 3.38 5.78 4.55
C HIS A 134 2.62 5.18 3.37
N LEU A 135 3.18 4.18 2.68
CA LEU A 135 2.49 3.44 1.61
C LEU A 135 2.09 2.03 2.08
N LEU A 136 3.05 1.14 2.38
CA LEU A 136 2.74 -0.28 2.63
C LEU A 136 1.93 -0.48 3.92
N ILE A 137 2.47 -0.05 5.06
CA ILE A 137 1.82 -0.18 6.38
C ILE A 137 0.49 0.58 6.39
N ALA A 138 0.44 1.76 5.77
CA ALA A 138 -0.77 2.55 5.69
C ALA A 138 -1.87 1.85 4.89
N CYS A 139 -1.52 1.18 3.79
CA CYS A 139 -2.46 0.43 2.97
C CYS A 139 -2.88 -0.90 3.61
N MET A 140 -2.08 -1.53 4.47
CA MET A 140 -2.46 -2.80 5.11
C MET A 140 -3.70 -2.68 6.03
N ARG A 141 -4.00 -1.49 6.56
CA ARG A 141 -4.86 -1.36 7.73
C ARG A 141 -6.29 -0.92 7.40
N GLU A 142 -7.17 -1.90 7.20
CA GLU A 142 -8.59 -1.77 7.54
C GLU A 142 -8.83 -2.52 8.86
N PHE A 143 -8.99 -1.81 9.97
CA PHE A 143 -9.60 -2.44 11.14
C PHE A 143 -11.10 -2.47 10.94
N PRO A 144 -11.76 -3.63 10.84
CA PRO A 144 -13.17 -3.65 11.16
C PRO A 144 -13.30 -3.28 12.64
N PRO A 145 -14.28 -2.43 13.04
CA PRO A 145 -14.69 -2.38 14.43
C PRO A 145 -15.04 -3.82 14.84
N ARG A 146 -14.43 -4.31 15.92
CA ARG A 146 -14.68 -5.66 16.46
C ARG A 146 -16.19 -5.88 16.55
N SER A 147 -16.74 -6.64 15.62
CA SER A 147 -18.13 -7.09 15.64
C SER A 147 -18.16 -8.51 16.21
N SER A 148 -17.77 -8.70 17.47
CA SER A 148 -18.16 -9.92 18.17
C SER A 148 -19.65 -9.75 18.48
N PHE A 149 -20.47 -10.62 17.91
CA PHE A 149 -21.92 -10.61 18.08
C PHE A 149 -22.35 -11.16 19.45
N THR A 150 -21.42 -11.33 20.41
CA THR A 150 -21.67 -12.06 21.66
C THR A 150 -21.23 -11.38 22.96
N ASP A 151 -20.56 -10.22 22.98
CA ASP A 151 -20.16 -9.62 24.26
C ASP A 151 -20.89 -8.33 24.61
N ILE A 152 -21.87 -8.52 25.50
CA ILE A 152 -22.45 -7.52 26.38
C ILE A 152 -21.32 -7.01 27.29
N LEU A 153 -20.55 -6.05 26.81
CA LEU A 153 -19.97 -4.92 27.54
C LEU A 153 -19.12 -4.11 26.55
N PRO A 154 -19.44 -2.83 26.29
CA PRO A 154 -18.62 -1.97 25.44
C PRO A 154 -17.34 -1.65 26.19
N LEU A 155 -16.31 -2.47 26.02
CA LEU A 155 -14.96 -2.09 26.41
C LEU A 155 -14.51 -0.99 25.45
N GLU A 156 -14.74 0.22 25.93
CA GLU A 156 -14.27 1.49 25.40
C GLU A 156 -12.83 1.33 24.87
N VAL A 157 -12.64 1.47 23.56
CA VAL A 157 -11.37 2.03 23.08
C VAL A 157 -11.44 3.52 23.47
N ARG A 158 -11.13 3.79 24.74
CA ARG A 158 -10.86 5.15 25.21
C ARG A 158 -9.74 5.69 24.35
N ASN A 159 -10.05 6.72 23.58
CA ASN A 159 -9.07 7.69 23.13
C ASN A 159 -8.31 8.19 24.38
N PRO A 160 -7.00 7.93 24.55
CA PRO A 160 -6.27 8.33 25.75
C PRO A 160 -5.93 9.84 25.77
N GLY A 161 -6.40 10.62 24.79
CA GLY A 161 -6.16 12.05 24.70
C GLY A 161 -6.85 12.85 25.80
N GLY A 162 -6.06 13.32 26.78
CA GLY A 162 -6.47 14.36 27.71
C GLY A 162 -6.65 15.74 27.02
N PRO A 163 -7.34 16.70 27.67
CA PRO A 163 -7.84 17.94 27.08
C PRO A 163 -6.79 19.04 26.74
N LYS A 164 -5.50 18.70 26.55
CA LYS A 164 -4.42 19.70 26.50
C LYS A 164 -3.33 19.50 25.43
N THR A 165 -3.57 18.76 24.36
CA THR A 165 -2.59 18.65 23.24
C THR A 165 -3.03 19.44 22.01
N PRO A 166 -2.15 20.23 21.38
CA PRO A 166 -2.44 20.94 20.13
C PRO A 166 -2.58 19.93 18.99
N GLN A 167 -3.73 19.93 18.33
CA GLN A 167 -3.91 19.22 17.08
C GLN A 167 -3.48 20.15 15.93
N ASP A 168 -2.55 19.72 15.06
CA ASP A 168 -2.35 20.41 13.78
C ASP A 168 -3.53 20.21 12.82
N THR A 169 -4.49 19.33 13.17
CA THR A 169 -5.83 19.32 12.62
C THR A 169 -6.84 19.57 13.73
N ILE A 170 -7.41 20.77 13.77
CA ILE A 170 -8.47 21.26 14.68
C ILE A 170 -9.78 20.44 14.63
N HIS A 171 -9.79 19.28 13.96
CA HIS A 171 -10.98 18.51 13.73
C HIS A 171 -11.35 17.71 14.98
N PRO A 172 -12.62 17.82 15.44
CA PRO A 172 -13.12 17.00 16.54
C PRO A 172 -12.95 15.52 16.19
N THR A 173 -12.80 14.68 17.22
CA THR A 173 -12.83 13.22 17.11
C THR A 173 -13.89 12.82 16.08
N PRO A 174 -13.55 11.97 15.09
CA PRO A 174 -14.49 11.60 14.05
C PRO A 174 -15.80 11.12 14.66
N ASP A 175 -16.92 11.67 14.20
CA ASP A 175 -18.24 11.25 14.63
C ASP A 175 -18.43 9.78 14.24
N ARG A 176 -18.35 8.89 15.24
CA ARG A 176 -18.45 7.44 15.05
C ARG A 176 -19.74 7.06 14.35
N LYS A 177 -20.85 7.70 14.72
CA LYS A 177 -22.16 7.43 14.11
C LYS A 177 -22.13 7.78 12.64
N ARG A 178 -21.49 8.89 12.28
CA ARG A 178 -21.31 9.29 10.87
C ARG A 178 -20.43 8.30 10.11
N ILE A 179 -19.38 7.74 10.72
CA ILE A 179 -18.56 6.70 10.09
C ILE A 179 -19.41 5.45 9.81
N GLU A 180 -20.15 4.98 10.82
CA GLU A 180 -21.06 3.83 10.67
C GLU A 180 -22.12 4.07 9.58
N GLU A 181 -22.71 5.27 9.52
CA GLU A 181 -23.64 5.68 8.46
C GLU A 181 -22.99 5.66 7.07
N ILE A 182 -21.74 6.13 6.93
CA ILE A 182 -21.00 6.10 5.66
C ILE A 182 -20.71 4.65 5.25
N GLU A 183 -20.23 3.81 6.17
CA GLU A 183 -19.94 2.40 5.90
C GLU A 183 -21.19 1.65 5.45
N ASP A 184 -22.34 1.89 6.11
CA ASP A 184 -23.63 1.30 5.73
C ASP A 184 -24.07 1.74 4.33
N LEU A 185 -23.92 3.02 3.99
CA LEU A 185 -24.26 3.54 2.67
C LEU A 185 -23.38 2.95 1.57
N ILE A 186 -22.07 2.83 1.80
CA ILE A 186 -21.14 2.23 0.84
C ILE A 186 -21.44 0.73 0.69
N LYS A 187 -21.71 0.03 1.79
CA LYS A 187 -22.10 -1.38 1.78
C LYS A 187 -23.36 -1.60 0.96
N GLN A 188 -24.39 -0.79 1.17
CA GLN A 188 -25.62 -0.84 0.37
C GLN A 188 -25.35 -0.57 -1.10
N ALA A 189 -24.51 0.41 -1.43
CA ALA A 189 -24.17 0.71 -2.82
C ALA A 189 -23.41 -0.43 -3.50
N ALA A 190 -22.42 -1.03 -2.82
CA ALA A 190 -21.68 -2.18 -3.34
C ALA A 190 -22.60 -3.41 -3.55
N PHE A 191 -23.50 -3.66 -2.59
CA PHE A 191 -24.51 -4.72 -2.70
C PHE A 191 -25.47 -4.49 -3.86
N LEU A 192 -26.02 -3.27 -4.00
CA LEU A 192 -26.88 -2.92 -5.14
C LEU A 192 -26.15 -3.05 -6.48
N ARG A 193 -24.86 -2.72 -6.53
CA ARG A 193 -24.04 -2.83 -7.75
C ARG A 193 -23.81 -4.28 -8.14
N ASP A 194 -23.33 -5.11 -7.22
CA ASP A 194 -22.78 -6.44 -7.55
C ASP A 194 -23.78 -7.57 -7.30
N GLY A 195 -24.82 -7.33 -6.51
CA GLY A 195 -25.87 -8.29 -6.18
C GLY A 195 -25.55 -9.14 -4.94
N ASP A 196 -26.22 -10.28 -4.87
CA ASP A 196 -26.33 -11.10 -3.66
C ASP A 196 -25.22 -12.16 -3.54
N TYR A 197 -24.08 -11.97 -4.23
CA TYR A 197 -22.99 -12.96 -4.27
C TYR A 197 -21.62 -12.31 -4.05
N CYS A 198 -20.72 -13.04 -3.40
CA CYS A 198 -19.33 -12.64 -3.30
C CYS A 198 -18.64 -12.68 -4.67
N LEU A 199 -17.97 -11.57 -5.02
CA LEU A 199 -17.27 -11.42 -6.29
C LEU A 199 -16.19 -12.48 -6.56
N ILE A 200 -15.61 -13.07 -5.51
CA ILE A 200 -14.42 -13.94 -5.63
C ILE A 200 -14.74 -15.43 -5.43
N THR A 201 -15.73 -15.73 -4.58
CA THR A 201 -16.09 -17.12 -4.23
C THR A 201 -17.44 -17.52 -4.77
N SER A 202 -18.21 -16.58 -5.33
CA SER A 202 -19.60 -16.79 -5.75
C SER A 202 -20.53 -17.28 -4.64
N ALA A 203 -20.10 -17.21 -3.37
CA ALA A 203 -20.92 -17.57 -2.21
C ALA A 203 -22.08 -16.58 -2.06
N SER A 204 -23.27 -17.09 -1.70
CA SER A 204 -24.47 -16.28 -1.59
C SER A 204 -24.53 -15.51 -0.27
N PHE A 205 -24.97 -14.26 -0.33
CA PHE A 205 -25.27 -13.41 0.83
C PHE A 205 -26.74 -13.50 1.27
N ILE A 206 -27.55 -14.32 0.60
CA ILE A 206 -28.96 -14.55 0.92
C ILE A 206 -29.19 -16.03 1.31
N PRO A 207 -30.25 -16.33 2.07
CA PRO A 207 -30.58 -17.71 2.45
C PRO A 207 -30.78 -18.65 1.23
N PRO A 208 -30.54 -19.97 1.37
CA PRO A 208 -30.28 -20.69 2.62
C PRO A 208 -28.80 -20.75 3.06
N ASP A 209 -27.84 -20.64 2.13
CA ASP A 209 -26.40 -20.81 2.40
C ASP A 209 -25.70 -19.45 2.58
N MET A 210 -26.23 -18.63 3.48
CA MET A 210 -25.80 -17.24 3.66
C MET A 210 -24.41 -17.14 4.29
N VAL A 211 -23.46 -16.55 3.56
CA VAL A 211 -22.20 -16.05 4.13
C VAL A 211 -22.31 -14.58 4.51
N VAL A 212 -21.49 -14.14 5.47
CA VAL A 212 -21.50 -12.73 5.93
C VAL A 212 -20.86 -11.84 4.86
N ALA A 213 -21.67 -10.93 4.29
CA ALA A 213 -21.20 -9.91 3.38
C ALA A 213 -20.41 -8.82 4.11
N ARG A 214 -19.23 -8.50 3.60
CA ARG A 214 -18.34 -7.41 4.01
C ARG A 214 -18.15 -6.45 2.84
N CYS A 215 -18.23 -5.16 3.14
CA CYS A 215 -17.81 -4.11 2.21
C CYS A 215 -16.32 -3.86 2.45
N ALA A 216 -15.49 -4.09 1.44
CA ALA A 216 -14.05 -3.86 1.51
C ALA A 216 -13.69 -2.56 0.80
N HIS A 217 -12.95 -1.64 1.42
CA HIS A 217 -12.35 -0.58 0.61
C HIS A 217 -11.13 -1.11 -0.14
N ILE A 218 -10.94 -0.64 -1.36
CA ILE A 218 -9.77 -0.96 -2.17
C ILE A 218 -8.56 -0.18 -1.62
N ILE A 219 -8.77 1.11 -1.39
CA ILE A 219 -7.87 2.01 -0.64
C ILE A 219 -8.48 2.22 0.75
N PRO A 220 -7.78 1.87 1.86
CA PRO A 220 -8.39 1.88 3.18
C PRO A 220 -8.95 3.25 3.59
N PHE A 221 -10.15 3.26 4.17
CA PHE A 221 -10.78 4.46 4.73
C PHE A 221 -9.87 5.28 5.66
N SER A 222 -8.98 4.58 6.38
CA SER A 222 -8.04 5.17 7.34
C SER A 222 -7.02 6.14 6.70
N LEU A 223 -6.99 6.25 5.37
CA LEU A 223 -6.08 7.14 4.64
C LEU A 223 -6.65 8.55 4.40
N SER A 224 -7.96 8.75 4.56
CA SER A 224 -8.69 9.98 4.20
C SER A 224 -8.06 11.31 4.63
N ALA A 225 -7.33 11.36 5.75
CA ALA A 225 -6.73 12.59 6.30
C ALA A 225 -5.20 12.54 6.45
N LYS A 226 -4.51 11.62 5.75
CA LYS A 226 -3.07 11.40 5.94
C LYS A 226 -2.24 12.00 4.80
N THR A 227 -1.86 13.27 4.94
CA THR A 227 -1.09 14.01 3.93
C THR A 227 0.22 13.33 3.52
N GLN A 228 0.98 12.78 4.48
CA GLN A 228 2.22 12.04 4.17
C GLN A 228 1.95 10.74 3.39
N THR A 229 0.87 10.02 3.71
CA THR A 229 0.46 8.85 2.92
C THR A 229 -0.01 9.25 1.54
N HIS A 230 -0.74 10.35 1.41
CA HIS A 230 -1.13 10.86 0.11
C HIS A 230 0.09 11.24 -0.75
N ALA A 231 1.10 11.89 -0.17
CA ALA A 231 2.34 12.20 -0.87
C ALA A 231 3.09 10.93 -1.31
N ALA A 232 3.17 9.91 -0.44
CA ALA A 232 3.76 8.62 -0.80
C ALA A 232 2.97 7.89 -1.91
N ILE A 233 1.63 7.98 -1.89
CA ILE A 233 0.78 7.45 -2.96
C ILE A 233 1.04 8.19 -4.28
N GLU A 234 1.15 9.51 -4.26
CA GLU A 234 1.45 10.32 -5.46
C GLU A 234 2.86 10.03 -6.00
N GLY A 235 3.87 9.92 -5.13
CA GLY A 235 5.22 9.53 -5.52
C GLY A 235 5.26 8.13 -6.15
N PHE A 236 4.53 7.18 -5.56
CA PHE A 236 4.46 5.81 -6.05
C PHE A 236 3.64 5.66 -7.35
N ALA A 237 2.46 6.28 -7.38
CA ALA A 237 1.50 6.16 -8.47
C ALA A 237 1.70 7.20 -9.59
N GLY A 238 2.66 8.11 -9.43
CA GLY A 238 2.83 9.27 -10.29
C GLY A 238 1.59 10.17 -10.29
N LEU A 239 1.44 10.97 -11.37
CA LEU A 239 0.29 11.85 -11.55
C LEU A 239 -1.02 11.09 -11.87
N VAL A 240 -1.01 9.75 -11.90
CA VAL A 240 -2.19 8.93 -12.20
C VAL A 240 -3.25 9.04 -11.11
N LEU A 241 -2.82 9.17 -9.84
CA LEU A 241 -3.72 9.14 -8.69
C LEU A 241 -3.28 10.19 -7.65
N SER A 242 -3.92 11.37 -7.69
CA SER A 242 -3.60 12.47 -6.78
C SER A 242 -4.15 12.27 -5.37
N ALA A 243 -3.53 12.94 -4.40
CA ALA A 243 -3.96 13.08 -3.02
C ALA A 243 -5.41 13.56 -2.91
N GLN A 244 -5.74 14.56 -3.74
CA GLN A 244 -7.09 15.10 -3.82
C GLN A 244 -8.07 14.03 -4.31
N PHE A 245 -7.70 13.26 -5.35
CA PHE A 245 -8.54 12.20 -5.86
C PHE A 245 -8.81 11.10 -4.81
N VAL A 246 -7.77 10.66 -4.07
CA VAL A 246 -7.94 9.73 -2.94
C VAL A 246 -8.93 10.30 -1.93
N SER A 247 -8.68 11.52 -1.45
CA SER A 247 -9.48 12.15 -0.41
C SER A 247 -10.95 12.31 -0.80
N GLU A 248 -11.24 12.65 -2.05
CA GLU A 248 -12.60 12.86 -2.55
C GLU A 248 -13.34 11.54 -2.79
N ASN A 249 -12.62 10.45 -3.09
CA ASN A 249 -13.21 9.18 -3.52
C ASN A 249 -13.06 8.05 -2.50
N ILE A 250 -12.47 8.30 -1.33
CA ILE A 250 -12.20 7.26 -0.32
C ILE A 250 -13.49 6.57 0.15
N ASN A 251 -14.59 7.32 0.26
CA ASN A 251 -15.92 6.83 0.66
C ASN A 251 -16.85 6.63 -0.54
N HIS A 252 -16.32 6.63 -1.76
CA HIS A 252 -17.14 6.44 -2.95
C HIS A 252 -17.35 4.94 -3.20
N PRO A 253 -18.50 4.49 -3.73
CA PRO A 253 -18.68 3.11 -4.18
C PRO A 253 -17.62 2.59 -5.18
N ARG A 254 -16.86 3.49 -5.80
CA ARG A 254 -15.74 3.18 -6.72
C ARG A 254 -14.51 2.66 -5.96
N ASN A 255 -14.45 2.90 -4.66
CA ASN A 255 -13.41 2.41 -3.78
C ASN A 255 -13.89 1.21 -2.96
N ALA A 256 -14.99 0.54 -3.35
CA ALA A 256 -15.63 -0.49 -2.54
C ALA A 256 -15.87 -1.79 -3.30
N LEU A 257 -15.75 -2.93 -2.61
CA LEU A 257 -16.00 -4.28 -3.09
C LEU A 257 -16.97 -5.03 -2.18
N ASN A 258 -17.84 -5.85 -2.75
CA ASN A 258 -18.73 -6.74 -2.01
C ASN A 258 -18.11 -8.15 -1.87
N LEU A 259 -17.59 -8.48 -0.69
CA LEU A 259 -16.79 -9.67 -0.43
C LEU A 259 -17.36 -10.51 0.72
N GLN A 260 -17.06 -11.81 0.75
CA GLN A 260 -17.22 -12.61 1.96
C GLN A 260 -16.06 -12.35 2.93
N ASN A 261 -16.21 -12.74 4.20
CA ASN A 261 -15.23 -12.48 5.25
C ASN A 261 -13.80 -12.92 4.89
N ASP A 262 -13.60 -14.17 4.46
CA ASP A 262 -12.25 -14.67 4.16
C ASP A 262 -11.59 -13.95 2.97
N ALA A 263 -12.39 -13.59 1.96
CA ALA A 263 -11.88 -12.87 0.79
C ALA A 263 -11.52 -11.42 1.16
N HIS A 264 -12.31 -10.79 2.04
CA HIS A 264 -12.03 -9.48 2.62
C HIS A 264 -10.73 -9.53 3.43
N ASP A 265 -10.61 -10.46 4.39
CA ASP A 265 -9.44 -10.59 5.27
C ASP A 265 -8.16 -10.85 4.47
N LEU A 266 -8.21 -11.75 3.47
CA LEU A 266 -7.06 -12.04 2.60
C LEU A 266 -6.64 -10.85 1.74
N MET A 267 -7.57 -9.99 1.33
CA MET A 267 -7.23 -8.76 0.60
C MET A 267 -6.67 -7.69 1.55
N ALA A 268 -7.39 -7.41 2.64
CA ALA A 268 -7.15 -6.28 3.52
C ALA A 268 -5.92 -6.52 4.41
N LYS A 269 -5.89 -7.64 5.13
CA LYS A 269 -4.86 -7.98 6.12
C LYS A 269 -3.62 -8.57 5.49
N TYR A 270 -3.80 -9.55 4.61
CA TYR A 270 -2.67 -10.35 4.09
C TYR A 270 -2.12 -9.84 2.75
N MET A 271 -2.80 -8.88 2.11
CA MET A 271 -2.48 -8.41 0.75
C MET A 271 -2.28 -9.56 -0.25
N ALA A 272 -3.03 -10.65 -0.07
CA ALA A 272 -2.76 -11.90 -0.76
C ALA A 272 -3.21 -11.93 -2.22
N TRP A 273 -4.09 -11.00 -2.58
CA TRP A 273 -4.62 -10.85 -3.94
C TRP A 273 -5.01 -9.39 -4.21
N GLY A 274 -5.22 -9.08 -5.48
CA GLY A 274 -5.71 -7.77 -5.92
C GLY A 274 -6.44 -7.86 -7.26
N ILE A 275 -6.77 -6.69 -7.81
CA ILE A 275 -7.51 -6.57 -9.07
C ILE A 275 -6.65 -5.81 -10.06
N GLU A 276 -6.36 -6.43 -11.20
CA GLU A 276 -5.73 -5.75 -12.34
C GLU A 276 -6.82 -5.22 -13.26
N ALA A 277 -6.84 -3.90 -13.49
CA ALA A 277 -7.76 -3.27 -14.41
C ALA A 277 -7.04 -2.88 -15.71
N LYS A 278 -7.53 -3.37 -16.85
CA LYS A 278 -6.99 -3.09 -18.20
C LYS A 278 -8.04 -2.44 -19.07
N TYR A 279 -7.60 -1.49 -19.90
CA TYR A 279 -8.47 -0.88 -20.90
C TYR A 279 -8.41 -1.67 -22.21
N GLU A 280 -9.46 -2.43 -22.51
CA GLU A 280 -9.53 -3.36 -23.64
C GLU A 280 -10.88 -3.23 -24.35
N GLY A 281 -10.89 -3.11 -25.67
CA GLY A 281 -12.15 -3.05 -26.42
C GLY A 281 -13.03 -1.83 -26.08
N ASN A 282 -12.41 -0.70 -25.74
CA ASN A 282 -13.05 0.54 -25.28
C ASN A 282 -13.73 0.48 -23.91
N GLU A 283 -13.48 -0.57 -23.13
CA GLU A 283 -14.01 -0.72 -21.77
C GLU A 283 -12.91 -1.13 -20.78
N TRP A 284 -13.15 -0.87 -19.50
CA TRP A 284 -12.29 -1.37 -18.44
C TRP A 284 -12.69 -2.80 -18.08
N LYS A 285 -11.74 -3.72 -18.16
CA LYS A 285 -11.86 -5.10 -17.72
C LYS A 285 -11.04 -5.34 -16.48
N TYR A 286 -11.55 -6.16 -15.58
CA TYR A 286 -10.96 -6.41 -14.27
C TYR A 286 -10.59 -7.88 -14.19
N TYR A 287 -9.39 -8.17 -13.70
CA TYR A 287 -8.84 -9.51 -13.62
C TYR A 287 -8.39 -9.79 -12.19
N TYR A 288 -8.79 -10.94 -11.66
CA TYR A 288 -8.33 -11.42 -10.36
C TYR A 288 -6.84 -11.73 -10.42
N ARG A 289 -6.05 -11.22 -9.47
CA ARG A 289 -4.61 -11.48 -9.39
C ARG A 289 -4.21 -12.03 -8.04
N ILE A 290 -3.56 -13.18 -8.05
CA ILE A 290 -2.90 -13.75 -6.88
C ILE A 290 -1.57 -13.02 -6.70
N VAL A 291 -1.35 -12.49 -5.50
CA VAL A 291 -0.09 -11.87 -5.10
C VAL A 291 0.71 -12.86 -4.25
N ARG A 292 0.05 -13.49 -3.29
CA ARG A 292 0.66 -14.43 -2.34
C ARG A 292 0.12 -15.85 -2.54
N PRO A 293 0.84 -16.71 -3.28
CA PRO A 293 0.37 -18.06 -3.58
C PRO A 293 0.33 -18.98 -2.35
N ASP A 294 1.00 -18.60 -1.26
CA ASP A 294 1.01 -19.25 0.06
C ASP A 294 -0.24 -18.90 0.90
N ARG A 295 -0.93 -17.79 0.62
CA ARG A 295 -2.14 -17.34 1.34
C ARG A 295 -3.37 -17.35 0.40
N ARG A 296 -3.88 -18.55 0.09
CA ARG A 296 -5.02 -18.71 -0.86
C ARG A 296 -6.37 -18.75 -0.17
N ILE A 297 -7.38 -18.20 -0.85
CA ILE A 297 -8.78 -18.42 -0.51
C ILE A 297 -9.12 -19.88 -0.87
N PHE A 298 -9.37 -20.73 0.14
CA PHE A 298 -9.61 -22.16 -0.08
C PHE A 298 -10.84 -22.43 -1.00
N PHE A 299 -11.83 -21.54 -0.94
CA PHE A 299 -13.07 -21.63 -1.71
C PHE A 299 -13.20 -20.59 -2.84
N ALA A 300 -12.08 -20.03 -3.34
CA ALA A 300 -12.15 -19.13 -4.49
C ALA A 300 -12.59 -19.90 -5.74
N THR A 301 -13.59 -19.37 -6.45
CA THR A 301 -14.01 -19.88 -7.75
C THR A 301 -13.11 -19.34 -8.86
N LEU A 302 -12.50 -18.17 -8.64
CA LEU A 302 -11.59 -17.52 -9.57
C LEU A 302 -10.15 -18.04 -9.46
N LYS A 303 -9.51 -18.22 -10.60
CA LYS A 303 -8.07 -18.46 -10.76
C LYS A 303 -7.36 -17.16 -11.15
N ASP A 304 -6.04 -17.13 -10.97
CA ASP A 304 -5.24 -15.99 -11.43
C ASP A 304 -5.50 -15.70 -12.92
N GLY A 305 -5.89 -14.46 -13.21
CA GLY A 305 -6.23 -13.98 -14.54
C GLY A 305 -7.68 -14.16 -14.96
N ASP A 306 -8.52 -14.77 -14.14
CA ASP A 306 -9.96 -14.82 -14.43
C ASP A 306 -10.58 -13.42 -14.36
N ALA A 307 -11.54 -13.16 -15.23
CA ALA A 307 -12.24 -11.89 -15.29
C ALA A 307 -13.23 -11.75 -14.12
N ILE A 308 -13.27 -10.54 -13.53
CA ILE A 308 -14.25 -10.16 -12.53
C ILE A 308 -15.32 -9.29 -13.21
N VAL A 309 -16.57 -9.69 -13.08
CA VAL A 309 -17.72 -8.94 -13.63
C VAL A 309 -18.40 -8.16 -12.51
N PHE A 310 -18.35 -6.84 -12.59
CA PHE A 310 -19.09 -5.93 -11.73
C PHE A 310 -20.44 -5.57 -12.34
N GLY A 311 -21.39 -5.14 -11.51
CA GLY A 311 -22.66 -4.62 -12.02
C GLY A 311 -23.75 -5.67 -12.27
N SER A 312 -23.64 -6.86 -11.68
CA SER A 312 -24.65 -7.93 -11.81
C SER A 312 -25.89 -7.70 -10.94
N GLY A 313 -25.84 -6.73 -10.02
CA GLY A 313 -26.92 -6.41 -9.11
C GLY A 313 -27.98 -5.48 -9.71
N PRO A 314 -29.10 -5.24 -9.00
CA PRO A 314 -30.21 -4.42 -9.48
C PRO A 314 -29.83 -2.95 -9.77
N GLY A 315 -28.78 -2.44 -9.14
CA GLY A 315 -28.22 -1.11 -9.38
C GLY A 315 -27.00 -1.08 -10.30
N GLY A 316 -26.63 -2.21 -10.92
CA GLY A 316 -25.35 -2.36 -11.63
C GLY A 316 -25.13 -1.41 -12.82
N THR A 317 -26.20 -0.94 -13.45
CA THR A 317 -26.13 0.05 -14.54
C THR A 317 -26.05 1.49 -14.04
N HIS A 318 -26.36 1.75 -12.77
CA HIS A 318 -26.43 3.08 -12.18
C HIS A 318 -25.28 3.37 -11.22
N ILE A 319 -24.72 2.33 -10.59
CA ILE A 319 -23.60 2.45 -9.66
C ILE A 319 -22.33 2.03 -10.41
N PRO A 320 -21.33 2.92 -10.53
CA PRO A 320 -20.13 2.62 -11.30
C PRO A 320 -19.32 1.46 -10.68
N PRO A 321 -18.62 0.68 -11.52
CA PRO A 321 -17.65 -0.30 -11.03
C PRO A 321 -16.52 0.39 -10.27
N PRO A 322 -15.65 -0.38 -9.58
CA PRO A 322 -14.46 0.15 -8.96
C PRO A 322 -13.60 1.04 -9.87
N ASP A 323 -12.93 2.06 -9.33
CA ASP A 323 -12.03 2.87 -10.12
C ASP A 323 -10.78 2.04 -10.53
N PRO A 324 -10.48 1.91 -11.84
CA PRO A 324 -9.33 1.15 -12.32
C PRO A 324 -8.00 1.53 -11.68
N ARG A 325 -7.80 2.82 -11.39
CA ARG A 325 -6.54 3.33 -10.85
C ARG A 325 -6.37 2.92 -9.39
N MET A 326 -7.45 2.92 -8.61
CA MET A 326 -7.44 2.42 -7.23
C MET A 326 -7.16 0.92 -7.18
N CYS A 327 -7.79 0.13 -8.06
CA CYS A 327 -7.51 -1.30 -8.20
C CYS A 327 -6.03 -1.58 -8.48
N ASN A 328 -5.48 -0.92 -9.51
CA ASN A 328 -4.08 -1.11 -9.91
C ASN A 328 -3.10 -0.60 -8.84
N LEU A 329 -3.40 0.50 -8.16
CA LEU A 329 -2.60 0.97 -7.02
C LEU A 329 -2.58 -0.07 -5.90
N ARG A 330 -3.75 -0.60 -5.50
CA ARG A 330 -3.83 -1.61 -4.45
C ARG A 330 -3.06 -2.88 -4.82
N LEU A 331 -3.19 -3.35 -6.06
CA LEU A 331 -2.46 -4.50 -6.57
C LEU A 331 -0.94 -4.26 -6.55
N ALA A 332 -0.50 -3.08 -7.02
CA ALA A 332 0.91 -2.69 -7.03
C ALA A 332 1.50 -2.67 -5.61
N VAL A 333 0.83 -2.01 -4.66
CA VAL A 333 1.23 -2.00 -3.24
C VAL A 333 1.33 -3.41 -2.66
N SER A 334 0.38 -4.28 -2.99
CA SER A 334 0.40 -5.68 -2.53
C SER A 334 1.61 -6.44 -3.07
N ARG A 335 1.95 -6.23 -4.35
CA ARG A 335 3.14 -6.82 -4.98
C ARG A 335 4.44 -6.30 -4.36
N VAL A 336 4.52 -5.00 -4.07
CA VAL A 336 5.68 -4.42 -3.36
C VAL A 336 5.83 -5.06 -1.98
N ALA A 337 4.74 -5.17 -1.22
CA ALA A 337 4.76 -5.77 0.11
C ALA A 337 5.27 -7.22 0.08
N TYR A 338 4.85 -8.01 -0.89
CA TYR A 338 5.33 -9.40 -1.06
C TYR A 338 6.78 -9.47 -1.56
N ALA A 339 7.11 -8.76 -2.66
CA ALA A 339 8.45 -8.80 -3.26
C ALA A 339 9.55 -8.28 -2.32
N SER A 340 9.23 -7.33 -1.44
CA SER A 340 10.18 -6.80 -0.45
C SER A 340 10.29 -7.65 0.82
N GLY A 341 9.43 -8.66 1.01
CA GLY A 341 9.36 -9.45 2.25
C GLY A 341 8.62 -8.76 3.41
N ALA A 342 7.99 -7.61 3.17
CA ALA A 342 7.22 -6.90 4.19
C ALA A 342 5.94 -7.68 4.60
N SER A 343 5.37 -8.47 3.69
CA SER A 343 4.15 -9.24 3.95
C SER A 343 4.29 -10.33 5.01
N GLU A 344 5.48 -10.92 5.12
CA GLU A 344 5.82 -11.96 6.08
C GLU A 344 5.99 -11.39 7.48
N ILE A 345 6.41 -10.12 7.57
CA ILE A 345 6.43 -9.36 8.82
C ILE A 345 5.00 -9.07 9.25
N PHE A 346 4.16 -8.64 8.30
CA PHE A 346 2.76 -8.30 8.53
C PHE A 346 1.95 -9.50 9.07
N ASP A 347 2.18 -10.70 8.56
CA ASP A 347 1.52 -11.93 9.02
C ASP A 347 1.69 -12.16 10.52
N LYS A 348 2.89 -11.94 11.05
CA LYS A 348 3.18 -12.14 12.49
C LYS A 348 2.27 -11.27 13.37
N PHE A 349 1.91 -10.07 12.91
CA PHE A 349 1.04 -9.19 13.67
C PHE A 349 -0.45 -9.51 13.55
N VAL A 350 -0.85 -10.20 12.49
CA VAL A 350 -2.25 -10.61 12.30
C VAL A 350 -2.54 -11.88 13.09
N ASP A 351 -1.58 -12.81 13.12
CA ASP A 351 -1.75 -14.11 13.75
C ASP A 351 -1.50 -14.06 15.29
N ASP A 352 -0.79 -13.04 15.81
CA ASP A 352 -0.54 -12.81 17.25
C ASP A 352 -1.74 -12.18 18.02
N GLU A 353 -2.95 -12.18 17.46
CA GLU A 353 -4.16 -11.68 18.14
C GLU A 353 -4.68 -12.60 19.27
N ASP A 354 -4.01 -13.72 19.53
CA ASP A 354 -4.31 -14.64 20.62
C ASP A 354 -3.88 -14.10 22.01
N GLU A 355 -4.90 -13.71 22.78
CA GLU A 355 -5.07 -13.67 24.24
C GLU A 355 -4.30 -12.69 25.17
N ASP A 356 -3.11 -12.13 24.87
CA ASP A 356 -2.42 -11.26 25.87
C ASP A 356 -1.85 -9.92 25.35
N MET A 357 -1.98 -9.62 24.06
CA MET A 357 -1.35 -8.45 23.44
C MET A 357 -2.28 -7.25 23.26
N MET A 358 -2.59 -6.55 24.36
CA MET A 358 -3.04 -5.14 24.34
C MET A 358 -1.94 -4.16 23.82
N GLN A 359 -0.88 -4.65 23.19
CA GLN A 359 0.33 -3.88 22.84
C GLN A 359 0.53 -3.62 21.34
N VAL A 360 -0.45 -3.89 20.47
CA VAL A 360 -0.36 -3.40 19.09
C VAL A 360 -0.84 -1.96 19.08
N PRO A 361 0.04 -0.94 18.90
CA PRO A 361 -0.42 0.40 19.19
C PRO A 361 -1.39 0.85 18.09
N VAL A 362 -2.57 1.18 18.60
CA VAL A 362 -3.69 1.72 17.88
C VAL A 362 -3.29 3.14 17.49
N TYR A 363 -3.22 3.40 16.19
CA TYR A 363 -2.72 4.63 15.53
C TYR A 363 -1.20 4.86 15.56
N PHE A 364 -0.60 4.99 14.37
CA PHE A 364 0.63 5.79 14.21
C PHE A 364 0.57 6.56 12.90
N GLY A 365 1.05 7.80 12.95
CA GLY A 365 0.81 8.87 11.99
C GLY A 365 -0.20 9.91 12.48
N GLY A 366 -0.77 9.73 13.67
CA GLY A 366 -1.54 10.75 14.39
C GLY A 366 -0.91 11.05 15.75
N PRO A 367 -1.15 12.25 16.34
CA PRO A 367 -0.48 12.79 17.53
C PRO A 367 -0.80 12.07 18.86
N PHE A 368 -1.17 10.79 18.85
CA PHE A 368 -1.86 10.13 19.96
C PHE A 368 -0.99 9.18 20.79
N VAL A 369 0.28 8.98 20.43
CA VAL A 369 1.30 8.37 21.30
C VAL A 369 2.63 9.07 21.04
N SER A 370 3.09 9.94 21.95
CA SER A 370 4.50 10.37 21.90
C SER A 370 5.38 9.23 22.40
N ASP A 371 6.56 9.08 21.81
CA ASP A 371 7.53 8.05 22.19
C ASP A 371 7.81 8.04 23.70
N ASP A 372 7.77 9.21 24.35
CA ASP A 372 7.90 9.37 25.81
C ASP A 372 6.82 8.66 26.64
N VAL A 373 5.58 8.56 26.14
CA VAL A 373 4.47 7.89 26.85
C VAL A 373 4.61 6.37 26.76
N LEU A 374 5.16 5.86 25.66
CA LEU A 374 5.46 4.45 25.49
C LEU A 374 6.65 4.03 26.37
N MET A 375 7.70 4.86 26.43
CA MET A 375 8.89 4.59 27.25
C MET A 375 8.61 4.66 28.75
N ARG A 376 7.77 5.60 29.22
CA ARG A 376 7.35 5.66 30.64
C ARG A 376 6.47 4.48 31.06
N LYS A 377 5.74 3.86 30.14
CA LYS A 377 4.94 2.65 30.44
C LYS A 377 5.79 1.39 30.48
N LEU A 378 6.89 1.34 29.72
CA LEU A 378 7.90 0.28 29.81
C LEU A 378 8.70 0.34 31.12
N GLU A 379 8.98 1.53 31.64
CA GLU A 379 9.64 1.68 32.96
C GLU A 379 8.76 1.22 34.13
N VAL A 380 7.43 1.34 34.02
CA VAL A 380 6.48 0.89 35.07
C VAL A 380 6.23 -0.62 35.01
N ALA A 381 6.44 -1.26 33.85
CA ALA A 381 6.26 -2.70 33.66
C ALA A 381 7.52 -3.55 34.02
N MET A 382 8.59 -2.90 34.48
CA MET A 382 9.83 -3.53 34.95
C MET A 382 9.97 -3.58 36.48
N PHE A 383 8.86 -3.39 37.21
CA PHE A 383 8.64 -3.77 38.61
C PHE A 383 7.29 -4.50 38.71
#